data_AF-A0A3N5KRT6-F1
#
_entry.id   AF-A0A3N5KRT6-F1
#
_cell.length_a   1.000
_cell.length_b   1.000
_cell.length_c   1.000
_cell.angle_alpha   90.00
_cell.angle_beta   90.00
_cell.angle_gamma   90.00
#
_symmetry.space_group_name_H-M   'P 1'
#
loop_
_entity.id
_entity.type
_entity.pdbx_description
1 polymer ?
#
loop_
_entity_poly.entity_id
_entity_poly.type
_entity_poly.pdbx_seq_one_letter_code
_entity_poly.pdbx_strand_id
1 'polypeptide(L)'
;MRRAVIVVLSIAAASPAVAQRNFRPVDQAAAQPDFLAFRTLTLDALARRDAQSVLSVLSVVHADIRNSFGGHDGIKEFEEFWKLDDPDSPFWATMTAVLRLGGTFSADHTFEAPYVFSAWPVAVLSHVIVEAPTDYRAINASTPTPGAGS
;
A
#
# COMPACT_ATOMS: atom_id res chain seq x y z
N MET A 1 44.20 48.87 -31.52
CA MET A 1 44.02 47.39 -31.46
C MET A 1 43.00 47.08 -30.36
N ARG A 2 41.77 46.67 -30.72
CA ARG A 2 40.70 46.34 -29.75
C ARG A 2 40.68 44.83 -29.56
N ARG A 3 40.95 44.35 -28.34
CA ARG A 3 40.85 42.93 -27.97
C ARG A 3 39.40 42.62 -27.63
N ALA A 4 38.74 41.77 -28.43
CA ALA A 4 37.42 41.25 -28.11
C ALA A 4 37.59 40.01 -27.22
N VAL A 5 36.97 40.02 -26.04
CA VAL A 5 36.88 38.86 -25.15
C VAL A 5 35.54 38.18 -25.45
N ILE A 6 35.59 36.94 -25.96
CA ILE A 6 34.40 36.12 -26.18
C ILE A 6 34.18 35.31 -24.90
N VAL A 7 33.10 35.61 -24.18
CA VAL A 7 32.62 34.80 -23.06
C VAL A 7 31.67 33.74 -23.63
N VAL A 8 32.10 32.48 -23.61
CA VAL A 8 31.24 31.34 -23.96
C VAL A 8 30.45 30.95 -22.71
N LEU A 9 29.15 31.22 -22.73
CA LEU A 9 28.22 30.86 -21.66
C LEU A 9 27.69 29.44 -21.94
N SER A 10 28.28 28.43 -21.30
CA SER A 10 27.79 27.05 -21.36
C SER A 10 26.53 26.90 -20.52
N ILE A 11 25.37 26.78 -21.16
CA ILE A 11 24.12 26.41 -20.50
C ILE A 11 24.15 24.89 -20.29
N ALA A 12 24.45 24.47 -19.06
CA ALA A 12 24.28 23.07 -18.67
C ALA A 12 22.78 22.77 -18.59
N ALA A 13 22.27 21.96 -19.51
CA ALA A 13 20.93 21.44 -19.44
C ALA A 13 20.84 20.43 -18.28
N ALA A 14 20.33 20.88 -17.13
CA ALA A 14 19.96 19.97 -16.05
C ALA A 14 18.72 19.18 -16.49
N SER A 15 18.87 17.91 -16.80
CA SER A 15 17.72 17.02 -16.97
C SER A 15 16.96 16.94 -15.64
N PRO A 16 15.62 17.09 -15.63
CA PRO A 16 14.85 16.89 -14.41
C PRO A 16 15.02 15.43 -14.00
N ALA A 17 15.63 15.20 -12.84
CA ALA A 17 15.59 13.89 -12.21
C ALA A 17 14.12 13.58 -11.92
N VAL A 18 13.57 12.57 -12.60
CA VAL A 18 12.27 12.02 -12.23
C VAL A 18 12.46 11.44 -10.83
N ALA A 19 11.95 12.14 -9.82
CA ALA A 19 11.99 11.66 -8.45
C ALA A 19 11.25 10.32 -8.40
N GLN A 20 12.00 9.24 -8.23
CA GLN A 20 11.44 7.90 -8.08
C GLN A 20 10.64 7.89 -6.78
N ARG A 21 9.31 8.00 -6.90
CA ARG A 21 8.41 7.92 -5.75
C ARG A 21 8.42 6.49 -5.26
N ASN A 22 9.19 6.26 -4.20
CA ASN A 22 9.23 4.97 -3.54
C ASN A 22 7.92 4.74 -2.78
N PHE A 23 7.18 3.72 -3.20
CA PHE A 23 6.03 3.25 -2.44
C PHE A 23 6.53 2.39 -1.28
N ARG A 24 6.52 2.96 -0.08
CA ARG A 24 7.02 2.32 1.14
C ARG A 24 5.86 1.92 2.05
N PRO A 25 5.98 0.86 2.86
CA PRO A 25 5.04 0.58 3.94
C PRO A 25 4.84 1.80 4.83
N VAL A 26 3.59 2.08 5.19
CA VAL A 26 3.20 3.15 6.11
C VAL A 26 2.29 2.56 7.17
N ASP A 27 2.59 2.85 8.44
CA ASP A 27 1.72 2.49 9.57
C ASP A 27 1.66 3.62 10.59
N GLN A 28 0.50 4.28 10.66
CA GLN A 28 0.25 5.37 11.59
C GLN A 28 -0.38 4.92 12.90
N ALA A 29 -0.63 3.62 13.12
CA ALA A 29 -1.30 3.17 14.33
C ALA A 29 -0.56 3.61 15.61
N ALA A 30 0.77 3.60 15.60
CA ALA A 30 1.59 4.04 16.73
C ALA A 30 1.47 5.55 17.05
N ALA A 31 0.91 6.35 16.15
CA ALA A 31 0.62 7.76 16.40
C ALA A 31 -0.61 7.96 17.30
N GLN A 32 -1.45 6.93 17.50
CA GLN A 32 -2.66 6.96 18.31
C GLN A 32 -2.63 5.77 19.29
N PRO A 33 -2.15 5.96 20.54
CA PRO A 33 -1.94 4.86 21.49
C PRO A 33 -3.16 3.99 21.75
N ASP A 34 -4.34 4.59 21.87
CA ASP A 34 -5.59 3.86 22.11
C ASP A 34 -5.96 2.96 20.92
N PHE A 35 -5.76 3.47 19.69
CA PHE A 35 -5.96 2.67 18.49
C PHE A 35 -4.93 1.56 18.35
N LEU A 36 -3.67 1.81 18.70
CA LEU A 36 -2.64 0.78 18.71
C LEU A 36 -2.99 -0.36 19.68
N ALA A 37 -3.48 -0.03 20.87
CA ALA A 37 -3.95 -1.00 21.86
C ALA A 37 -5.14 -1.80 21.32
N PHE A 38 -6.15 -1.12 20.74
CA PHE A 38 -7.27 -1.77 20.05
C PHE A 38 -6.78 -2.75 18.99
N ARG A 39 -5.92 -2.31 18.06
CA ARG A 39 -5.40 -3.16 16.98
C ARG A 39 -4.64 -4.38 17.51
N THR A 40 -3.87 -4.19 18.58
CA THR A 40 -3.11 -5.28 19.22
C THR A 40 -4.07 -6.34 19.78
N LEU A 41 -5.09 -5.92 20.53
CA LEU A 41 -6.11 -6.83 21.06
C LEU A 41 -6.89 -7.54 19.96
N THR A 42 -7.22 -6.84 18.86
CA THR A 42 -7.88 -7.43 17.69
C THR A 42 -6.99 -8.49 17.03
N LEU A 43 -5.72 -8.21 16.81
CA LEU A 43 -4.76 -9.16 16.23
C LEU A 43 -4.58 -10.40 17.11
N ASP A 44 -4.55 -10.22 18.43
CA ASP A 44 -4.47 -11.34 19.36
C ASP A 44 -5.74 -12.21 19.32
N ALA A 45 -6.92 -11.60 19.22
CA ALA A 45 -8.19 -12.33 19.06
C ALA A 45 -8.25 -13.09 17.73
N LEU A 46 -7.81 -12.47 16.63
CA LEU A 46 -7.71 -13.10 15.32
C LEU A 46 -6.73 -14.29 15.32
N ALA A 47 -5.59 -14.16 16.01
CA ALA A 47 -4.61 -15.23 16.12
C ALA A 47 -5.17 -16.46 16.86
N ARG A 48 -6.06 -16.25 17.84
CA ARG A 48 -6.76 -17.33 18.55
C ARG A 48 -7.96 -17.90 17.79
N ARG A 49 -8.36 -17.28 16.66
CA ARG A 49 -9.61 -17.57 15.93
C ARG A 49 -10.83 -17.60 16.85
N ASP A 50 -10.85 -16.68 17.81
CA ASP A 50 -11.92 -16.59 18.79
C ASP A 50 -12.96 -15.59 18.30
N ALA A 51 -14.03 -16.11 17.69
CA ALA A 51 -15.12 -15.31 17.14
C ALA A 51 -15.76 -14.40 18.19
N GLN A 52 -15.98 -14.91 19.40
CA GLN A 52 -16.59 -14.12 20.48
C GLN A 52 -15.67 -12.98 20.93
N SER A 53 -14.36 -13.24 21.06
CA SER A 53 -13.38 -12.19 21.35
C SER A 53 -13.31 -11.14 20.23
N VAL A 54 -13.30 -11.56 18.96
CA VAL A 54 -13.29 -10.61 17.82
C VAL A 54 -14.55 -9.76 17.82
N LEU A 55 -15.71 -10.37 17.96
CA LEU A 55 -16.98 -9.65 18.03
C LEU A 55 -17.03 -8.70 19.22
N SER A 56 -16.52 -9.12 20.38
CA SER A 56 -16.44 -8.24 21.56
C SER A 56 -15.50 -7.05 21.35
N VAL A 57 -14.37 -7.24 20.69
CA VAL A 57 -13.42 -6.15 20.42
C VAL A 57 -14.00 -5.19 19.37
N LEU A 58 -14.64 -5.72 18.33
CA LEU A 58 -15.30 -4.93 17.29
C LEU A 58 -16.56 -4.21 17.80
N SER A 59 -17.34 -4.84 18.68
CA SER A 59 -18.57 -4.25 19.25
C SER A 59 -18.31 -3.06 20.17
N VAL A 60 -17.11 -2.98 20.77
CA VAL A 60 -16.68 -1.80 21.54
C VAL A 60 -16.50 -0.57 20.63
N VAL A 61 -16.33 -0.77 19.32
CA VAL A 61 -16.01 0.27 18.32
C VAL A 61 -17.22 0.64 17.43
N HIS A 62 -18.45 0.42 17.91
CA HIS A 62 -19.73 0.98 17.39
C HIS A 62 -20.60 0.06 16.51
N ALA A 63 -21.90 0.41 16.47
CA ALA A 63 -23.00 -0.25 15.78
C ALA A 63 -22.95 -0.16 14.23
N ASP A 64 -21.97 0.55 13.68
CA ASP A 64 -21.89 0.89 12.25
C ASP A 64 -20.71 0.18 11.57
N ILE A 65 -20.50 -1.11 11.86
CA ILE A 65 -19.53 -1.91 11.11
C ILE A 65 -19.97 -1.94 9.64
N ARG A 66 -19.19 -1.31 8.76
CA ARG A 66 -19.45 -1.25 7.31
C ARG A 66 -18.55 -2.25 6.58
N ASN A 67 -19.15 -3.27 5.98
CA ASN A 67 -18.41 -4.37 5.34
C ASN A 67 -18.06 -4.17 3.87
N SER A 68 -18.63 -3.15 3.22
CA SER A 68 -18.41 -2.91 1.79
C SER A 68 -18.77 -1.49 1.37
N PHE A 69 -18.38 -1.14 0.14
CA PHE A 69 -18.73 0.12 -0.52
C PHE A 69 -20.23 0.27 -0.89
N GLY A 70 -21.16 -0.50 -0.30
CA GLY A 70 -22.52 -0.61 -0.84
C GLY A 70 -23.63 -1.04 0.14
N GLY A 71 -23.72 -0.44 1.33
CA GLY A 71 -24.98 -0.38 2.09
C GLY A 71 -25.41 -1.64 2.86
N HIS A 72 -24.47 -2.52 3.19
CA HIS A 72 -24.71 -3.67 4.08
C HIS A 72 -23.88 -3.46 5.35
N ASP A 73 -24.51 -2.85 6.35
CA ASP A 73 -23.91 -2.44 7.61
C ASP A 73 -24.47 -3.30 8.75
N GLY A 74 -23.66 -3.63 9.75
CA GLY A 74 -24.09 -4.37 10.94
C GLY A 74 -23.25 -5.60 11.30
N ILE A 75 -23.28 -5.97 12.58
CA ILE A 75 -22.49 -7.08 13.13
C ILE A 75 -23.00 -8.45 12.68
N LYS A 76 -24.30 -8.60 12.47
CA LYS A 76 -24.89 -9.87 12.03
C LYS A 76 -24.50 -10.17 10.58
N GLU A 77 -24.59 -9.16 9.73
CA GLU A 77 -24.17 -9.25 8.33
C GLU A 77 -22.65 -9.46 8.23
N PHE A 78 -21.87 -8.86 9.14
CA PHE A 78 -20.44 -9.15 9.27
C PHE A 78 -20.18 -10.63 9.55
N GLU A 79 -20.87 -11.19 10.54
CA GLU A 79 -20.77 -12.60 10.90
C GLU A 79 -21.12 -13.52 9.73
N GLU A 80 -22.22 -13.25 9.04
CA GLU A 80 -22.70 -14.04 7.91
C GLU A 80 -21.77 -13.94 6.68
N PHE A 81 -21.33 -12.73 6.33
CA PHE A 81 -20.44 -12.50 5.18
C PHE A 81 -19.09 -13.20 5.39
N TRP A 82 -18.53 -13.08 6.59
CA TRP A 82 -17.25 -13.65 6.94
C TRP A 82 -17.33 -15.09 7.46
N LYS A 83 -18.52 -15.66 7.66
CA LYS A 83 -18.69 -17.02 8.21
C LYS A 83 -17.88 -17.25 9.48
N LEU A 84 -18.04 -16.39 10.48
CA LEU A 84 -17.21 -16.44 11.70
C LEU A 84 -17.43 -17.71 12.55
N ASP A 85 -18.52 -18.42 12.31
CA ASP A 85 -18.81 -19.74 12.87
C ASP A 85 -17.95 -20.85 12.24
N ASP A 86 -17.37 -20.61 11.06
CA ASP A 86 -16.44 -21.52 10.39
C ASP A 86 -14.99 -21.27 10.89
N PRO A 87 -14.36 -22.23 11.60
CA PRO A 87 -12.98 -22.10 12.05
C PRO A 87 -11.98 -21.96 10.89
N ASP A 88 -12.34 -22.40 9.68
CA ASP A 88 -11.52 -22.32 8.47
C ASP A 88 -11.90 -21.13 7.57
N SER A 89 -12.73 -20.22 8.08
CA SER A 89 -13.08 -19.00 7.37
C SER A 89 -11.84 -18.22 6.87
N PRO A 90 -11.88 -17.68 5.64
CA PRO A 90 -10.82 -16.82 5.13
C PRO A 90 -10.68 -15.51 5.93
N PHE A 91 -11.66 -15.16 6.76
CA PHE A 91 -11.66 -13.97 7.61
C PHE A 91 -10.39 -13.87 8.45
N TRP A 92 -10.02 -14.96 9.13
CA TRP A 92 -8.91 -14.98 10.07
C TRP A 92 -7.60 -14.54 9.42
N ALA A 93 -7.29 -15.15 8.27
CA ALA A 93 -6.08 -14.84 7.51
C ALA A 93 -6.16 -13.46 6.87
N THR A 94 -7.31 -13.11 6.29
CA THR A 94 -7.51 -11.85 5.55
C THR A 94 -7.40 -10.64 6.47
N MET A 95 -8.15 -10.63 7.57
CA MET A 95 -8.16 -9.49 8.50
C MET A 95 -6.80 -9.34 9.19
N THR A 96 -6.15 -10.45 9.55
CA THR A 96 -4.78 -10.43 10.08
C THR A 96 -3.81 -9.79 9.09
N ALA A 97 -3.86 -10.17 7.82
CA ALA A 97 -2.99 -9.61 6.79
C ALA A 97 -3.23 -8.11 6.59
N VAL A 98 -4.50 -7.69 6.50
CA VAL A 98 -4.89 -6.28 6.34
C VAL A 98 -4.36 -5.43 7.50
N LEU A 99 -4.62 -5.84 8.75
CA LEU A 99 -4.22 -5.08 9.93
C LEU A 99 -2.70 -5.05 10.14
N ARG A 100 -1.99 -6.12 9.77
CA ARG A 100 -0.52 -6.19 9.88
C ARG A 100 0.22 -5.35 8.84
N LEU A 101 -0.39 -5.10 7.68
CA LEU A 101 0.20 -4.20 6.68
C LEU A 101 0.19 -2.74 7.16
N GLY A 102 -0.55 -2.42 8.21
CA GLY A 102 -0.68 -1.04 8.70
C GLY A 102 -1.56 -0.20 7.78
N GLY A 103 -1.54 1.11 8.00
CA GLY A 103 -2.45 2.03 7.34
C GLY A 103 -2.24 3.47 7.76
N THR A 104 -3.15 4.33 7.35
CA THR A 104 -3.12 5.77 7.63
C THR A 104 -4.45 6.22 8.20
N PHE A 105 -4.43 7.29 8.99
CA PHE A 105 -5.63 8.00 9.40
C PHE A 105 -6.07 8.98 8.31
N SER A 106 -7.37 8.98 8.01
CA SER A 106 -8.00 10.00 7.19
C SER A 106 -8.29 11.26 8.01
N ALA A 107 -8.75 12.33 7.35
CA ALA A 107 -9.10 13.59 8.00
C ALA A 107 -10.22 13.42 9.05
N ASP A 108 -11.10 12.43 8.86
CA ASP A 108 -12.25 12.15 9.73
C ASP A 108 -11.88 11.20 10.89
N HIS A 109 -10.59 11.10 11.22
CA HIS A 109 -10.06 10.20 12.26
C HIS A 109 -10.33 8.71 12.04
N THR A 110 -10.68 8.32 10.81
CA THR A 110 -10.88 6.91 10.44
C THR A 110 -9.54 6.30 10.08
N PHE A 111 -9.22 5.14 10.65
CA PHE A 111 -8.05 4.38 10.24
C PHE A 111 -8.37 3.53 9.01
N GLU A 112 -7.64 3.76 7.92
CA GLU A 112 -7.80 3.03 6.68
C GLU A 112 -6.63 2.06 6.49
N ALA A 113 -6.95 0.78 6.32
CA ALA A 113 -5.99 -0.30 6.09
C ALA A 113 -6.42 -1.17 4.90
N PRO A 114 -5.48 -1.82 4.19
CA PRO A 114 -4.03 -1.76 4.39
C PRO A 114 -3.40 -0.49 3.78
N TYR A 115 -2.14 -0.18 4.10
CA TYR A 115 -1.43 0.97 3.52
C TYR A 115 -1.37 0.96 1.97
N VAL A 116 -1.44 -0.23 1.36
CA VAL A 116 -1.51 -0.39 -0.10
C VAL A 116 -2.79 0.21 -0.69
N PHE A 117 -3.83 0.36 0.12
CA PHE A 117 -5.05 1.07 -0.21
C PHE A 117 -4.95 2.55 0.24
N SER A 118 -4.63 2.78 1.51
CA SER A 118 -4.77 4.11 2.13
C SER A 118 -3.69 5.12 1.72
N ALA A 119 -2.51 4.63 1.30
CA ALA A 119 -1.36 5.47 0.92
C ALA A 119 -0.98 5.34 -0.56
N TRP A 120 -1.84 4.72 -1.39
CA TRP A 120 -1.52 4.46 -2.80
C TRP A 120 -1.22 5.77 -3.56
N PRO A 121 -0.13 5.82 -4.34
CA PRO A 121 0.20 7.00 -5.13
C PRO A 121 -0.79 7.17 -6.29
N VAL A 122 -1.81 8.01 -6.12
CA VAL A 122 -2.84 8.31 -7.13
C VAL A 122 -2.31 8.84 -8.47
N ALA A 123 -1.05 9.27 -8.53
CA ALA A 123 -0.42 9.73 -9.78
C ALA A 123 -0.14 8.61 -10.80
N VAL A 124 -0.26 7.32 -10.42
CA VAL A 124 0.02 6.17 -11.30
C VAL A 124 -1.22 5.32 -11.59
N LEU A 125 -2.41 5.92 -11.67
CA LEU A 125 -3.65 5.19 -11.97
C LEU A 125 -3.75 4.70 -13.44
N SER A 126 -2.99 5.28 -14.37
CA SER A 126 -2.92 4.82 -15.75
C SER A 126 -2.05 3.57 -15.86
N HIS A 127 -2.62 2.45 -16.29
CA HIS A 127 -1.91 1.19 -16.49
C HIS A 127 -1.92 0.80 -17.97
N VAL A 128 -0.84 0.14 -18.42
CA VAL A 128 -0.73 -0.51 -19.73
C VAL A 128 -0.37 -1.98 -19.47
N ILE A 129 -1.16 -2.90 -20.01
CA ILE A 129 -0.88 -4.33 -19.97
C ILE A 129 -0.41 -4.72 -21.37
N VAL A 130 0.76 -5.35 -21.47
CA VAL A 130 1.27 -5.93 -22.71
C VAL A 130 1.34 -7.44 -22.52
N GLU A 131 0.56 -8.18 -23.29
CA GLU A 131 0.71 -9.63 -23.38
C GLU A 131 1.89 -9.94 -24.31
N ALA A 132 2.94 -10.55 -23.75
CA ALA A 132 4.06 -11.00 -24.55
C ALA A 132 3.69 -12.31 -25.28
N PRO A 133 3.89 -12.42 -26.62
CA PRO A 133 3.92 -13.72 -27.27
C PRO A 133 5.08 -14.54 -26.71
N THR A 134 4.92 -15.87 -26.67
CA THR A 134 5.69 -16.84 -25.87
C THR A 134 7.20 -16.87 -26.14
N ASP A 135 7.70 -16.17 -27.16
CA ASP A 135 9.09 -16.17 -27.57
C ASP A 135 9.70 -14.76 -27.50
N TYR A 136 10.31 -14.41 -26.37
CA TYR A 136 11.30 -13.34 -26.33
C TYR A 136 12.71 -13.96 -26.28
N ARG A 137 13.53 -13.67 -27.30
CA ARG A 137 14.98 -13.78 -27.20
C ARG A 137 15.50 -12.43 -26.73
N ALA A 138 16.05 -12.39 -25.51
CA ALA A 138 16.79 -11.22 -25.04
C ALA A 138 17.95 -10.94 -26.00
N ILE A 139 17.86 -9.88 -26.79
CA ILE A 139 19.02 -9.33 -27.49
C ILE A 139 19.79 -8.55 -26.43
N ASN A 140 20.75 -9.22 -25.79
CA ASN A 140 21.74 -8.53 -24.96
C ASN A 140 22.45 -7.51 -25.86
N ALA A 141 22.13 -6.23 -25.68
CA ALA A 141 22.88 -5.15 -26.29
C ALA A 141 24.33 -5.26 -25.78
N SER A 142 25.23 -5.68 -26.67
CA SER A 142 26.66 -5.74 -26.37
C SER A 142 27.12 -4.33 -26.00
N THR A 143 27.69 -4.19 -24.81
CA THR A 143 28.42 -2.99 -24.40
C THR A 143 29.50 -2.67 -25.44
N PRO A 144 29.68 -1.41 -25.86
CA PRO A 144 30.78 -1.06 -26.76
C PRO A 144 32.10 -1.30 -26.03
N THR A 145 32.95 -2.16 -26.57
CA THR A 145 34.34 -2.31 -26.13
C THR A 145 35.08 -0.99 -26.40
N PRO A 146 35.78 -0.38 -25.42
CA PRO A 146 36.65 0.75 -25.69
C PRO A 146 37.77 0.28 -26.63
N GLY A 147 37.88 0.94 -27.79
CA GLY A 147 38.86 0.59 -28.81
C GLY A 147 40.29 0.60 -28.26
N ALA A 148 41.00 -0.49 -28.51
CA ALA A 148 42.44 -0.60 -28.41
C ALA A 148 43.05 -0.29 -29.80
N GLY A 149 44.10 0.55 -29.80
CA GLY A 149 45.04 0.75 -30.92
C GLY A 149 44.60 1.83 -31.93
N SER A 150 45.46 2.74 -32.39
CA SER A 150 46.91 2.91 -32.24
C SER A 150 47.27 4.38 -32.40
#